data_AF-A0AAW1SD98-F1
#
_entry.id   AF-A0AAW1SD98-F1
#
_cell.length_a   1.000
_cell.length_b   1.000
_cell.length_c   1.000
_cell.angle_alpha   90.00
_cell.angle_beta   90.00
_cell.angle_gamma   90.00
#
_symmetry.space_group_name_H-M   'P 1'
#
loop_
_entity.id
_entity.type
_entity.pdbx_description
1 polymer ?
#
loop_
_entity_poly.entity_id
_entity_poly.type
_entity_poly.pdbx_seq_one_letter_code
_entity_poly.pdbx_strand_id
1 'polypeptide(L)'
;MVIPTRLVGQEGLNQGAPSTVYTLRFSTGFARGSGLAQPHSGVQVCLVGEDGSAVLRRLEPVFDPVAMEREVAAICAQADAGAGVDRKSMLRASTRSRVTGSGAKPRFQQGGVDEVSFLAAELGPLASLLLAPEEGVWGVDEVTLSSSRTGHTDRFVCKESLGSRGAAFLSPVPAGAVVYGSGEEAVVLTREQAALLHELGMIDYMSLKDRLLAATTALVIAGTCLAYSVGDWEAAAPFLAGGCGGLLYQFSLQAGVDLVPSPHEMVLPPGPLGLARRLAGSSSFRIGALASLALLGAWVAQSTGAVQDLEAHKFGEARQVLTGVLGFMMYKLALVSVTVLPPMTHSVAEVQRRA
;
A
#
# COMPACT_ATOMS: atom_id res chain seq x y z
N MET A 1 1.99 26.30 -7.36
CA MET A 1 0.71 26.43 -6.64
C MET A 1 -0.04 27.60 -7.26
N VAL A 2 -1.16 27.34 -7.93
CA VAL A 2 -2.01 28.40 -8.50
C VAL A 2 -3.06 28.73 -7.44
N ILE A 3 -3.11 30.00 -7.03
CA ILE A 3 -4.11 30.48 -6.06
C ILE A 3 -5.35 30.89 -6.86
N PRO A 4 -6.57 30.48 -6.45
CA PRO A 4 -7.79 30.91 -7.12
C PRO A 4 -7.90 32.44 -7.05
N THR A 5 -7.98 33.09 -8.21
CA THR A 5 -8.10 34.55 -8.35
C THR A 5 -9.53 34.99 -8.59
N ARG A 6 -10.39 34.09 -9.09
CA ARG A 6 -11.79 34.38 -9.40
C ARG A 6 -12.67 33.16 -9.10
N LEU A 7 -13.64 33.31 -8.21
CA LEU A 7 -14.70 32.31 -8.02
C LEU A 7 -15.77 32.49 -9.09
N VAL A 8 -16.00 31.44 -9.87
CA VAL A 8 -17.00 31.36 -10.93
C VAL A 8 -18.19 30.57 -10.39
N GLY A 9 -19.17 31.28 -9.84
CA GLY A 9 -20.45 30.69 -9.41
C GLY A 9 -21.40 30.44 -10.57
N GLN A 10 -22.68 30.20 -10.26
CA GLN A 10 -23.74 30.11 -11.29
C GLN A 10 -23.88 31.40 -12.12
N GLU A 11 -23.43 32.55 -11.60
CA GLU A 11 -23.40 33.82 -12.34
C GLU A 11 -22.44 33.81 -13.53
N GLY A 12 -21.39 32.98 -13.51
CA GLY A 12 -20.46 32.83 -14.63
C GLY A 12 -21.08 32.11 -15.84
N LEU A 13 -22.02 31.19 -15.60
CA LEU A 13 -22.81 30.54 -16.66
C LEU A 13 -23.66 31.56 -17.43
N ASN A 14 -24.15 32.60 -16.75
CA ASN A 14 -24.96 33.67 -17.35
C ASN A 14 -24.15 34.70 -18.16
N GLN A 15 -22.81 34.69 -18.08
CA GLN A 15 -21.94 35.63 -18.81
C GLN A 15 -21.46 35.09 -20.17
N GLY A 16 -22.03 33.98 -20.65
CA GLY A 16 -21.70 33.40 -21.97
C GLY A 16 -20.43 32.56 -22.00
N ALA A 17 -19.85 32.24 -20.83
CA ALA A 17 -18.77 31.26 -20.75
C ALA A 17 -19.30 29.86 -21.07
N PRO A 18 -18.56 29.04 -21.85
CA PRO A 18 -18.99 27.69 -22.18
C PRO A 18 -19.24 26.86 -20.92
N SER A 19 -20.39 26.18 -20.85
CA SER A 19 -20.75 25.30 -19.74
C SER A 19 -20.34 23.85 -19.99
N THR A 20 -19.93 23.12 -18.95
CA THR A 20 -19.63 21.68 -19.03
C THR A 20 -20.17 20.95 -17.81
N VAL A 21 -20.48 19.67 -17.98
CA VAL A 21 -20.77 18.79 -16.84
C VAL A 21 -19.46 18.17 -16.40
N TYR A 22 -19.14 18.36 -15.11
CA TYR A 22 -18.04 17.71 -14.45
C TYR A 22 -18.56 16.48 -13.73
N THR A 23 -17.90 15.35 -13.92
CA THR A 23 -18.17 14.10 -13.21
C THR A 23 -16.97 13.78 -12.33
N LEU A 24 -17.18 13.83 -11.02
CA LEU A 24 -16.22 13.44 -10.00
C LEU A 24 -16.48 12.02 -9.55
N ARG A 25 -15.45 11.18 -9.58
CA ARG A 25 -15.45 9.84 -9.01
C ARG A 25 -14.48 9.76 -7.85
N PHE A 26 -15.00 9.56 -6.65
CA PHE A 26 -14.22 9.44 -5.42
C PHE A 26 -14.01 7.97 -5.08
N SER A 27 -12.78 7.61 -4.73
CA SER A 27 -12.43 6.33 -4.13
C SER A 27 -12.08 6.55 -2.67
N THR A 28 -12.92 6.06 -1.76
CA THR A 28 -12.67 6.14 -0.32
C THR A 28 -11.77 4.98 0.11
N GLY A 29 -10.82 5.26 1.01
CA GLY A 29 -9.82 4.28 1.43
C GLY A 29 -10.41 3.04 2.10
N PHE A 30 -9.68 1.92 2.01
CA PHE A 30 -10.05 0.65 2.65
C PHE A 30 -9.62 0.57 4.11
N ALA A 31 -8.75 1.47 4.59
CA ALA A 31 -8.29 1.46 5.96
C ALA A 31 -9.45 1.74 6.93
N ARG A 32 -9.39 1.15 8.12
CA ARG A 32 -10.42 1.32 9.14
C ARG A 32 -10.55 2.79 9.51
N GLY A 33 -11.77 3.32 9.47
CA GLY A 33 -12.01 4.75 9.75
C GLY A 33 -11.77 5.69 8.58
N SER A 34 -11.56 5.17 7.36
CA SER A 34 -11.44 6.01 6.15
C SER A 34 -12.79 6.53 5.65
N GLY A 35 -13.90 5.90 6.01
CA GLY A 35 -15.22 6.43 5.71
C GLY A 35 -15.45 7.78 6.37
N LEU A 36 -16.30 8.62 5.79
CA LEU A 36 -16.65 9.91 6.38
C LEU A 36 -17.23 9.68 7.78
N ALA A 37 -16.52 10.16 8.81
CA ALA A 37 -16.82 9.87 10.20
C ALA A 37 -18.20 10.38 10.63
N GLN A 38 -18.66 11.47 10.01
CA GLN A 38 -19.94 12.07 10.30
C GLN A 38 -20.92 11.91 9.12
N PRO A 39 -21.97 11.08 9.26
CA PRO A 39 -22.85 10.70 8.15
C PRO A 39 -23.68 11.83 7.53
N HIS A 40 -23.75 12.99 8.17
CA HIS A 40 -24.52 14.15 7.72
C HIS A 40 -23.62 15.32 7.29
N SER A 41 -22.31 15.14 7.33
CA SER A 41 -21.33 16.16 6.95
C SER A 41 -21.18 16.21 5.42
N GLY A 42 -21.28 17.40 4.83
CA GLY A 42 -21.01 17.57 3.41
C GLY A 42 -19.52 17.51 3.10
N VAL A 43 -19.19 17.41 1.81
CA VAL A 43 -17.82 17.59 1.33
C VAL A 43 -17.78 18.81 0.44
N GLN A 44 -16.88 19.75 0.72
CA GLN A 44 -16.61 20.89 -0.13
C GLN A 44 -15.52 20.54 -1.14
N VAL A 45 -15.78 20.85 -2.40
CA VAL A 45 -14.88 20.62 -3.52
C VAL A 45 -14.68 21.92 -4.28
N CYS A 46 -13.43 22.34 -4.43
CA CYS A 46 -13.07 23.49 -5.25
C CYS A 46 -12.20 23.03 -6.43
N LEU A 47 -12.71 23.20 -7.64
CA LEU A 47 -11.93 23.02 -8.87
C LEU A 47 -11.23 24.33 -9.19
N VAL A 48 -9.95 24.30 -9.54
CA VAL A 48 -9.18 25.50 -9.92
C VAL A 48 -8.51 25.27 -11.27
N GLY A 49 -8.88 26.08 -12.25
CA GLY A 49 -8.27 26.13 -13.58
C GLY A 49 -6.88 26.77 -13.57
N GLU A 50 -6.09 26.53 -14.62
CA GLU A 50 -4.78 27.17 -14.79
C GLU A 50 -4.83 28.70 -14.89
N ASP A 51 -5.95 29.24 -15.35
CA ASP A 51 -6.23 30.68 -15.41
C ASP A 51 -6.58 31.30 -14.04
N GLY A 52 -6.64 30.48 -12.99
CA GLY A 52 -7.04 30.89 -11.63
C GLY A 52 -8.55 31.03 -11.45
N SER A 53 -9.36 30.69 -12.45
CA SER A 53 -10.80 30.56 -12.30
C SER A 53 -11.12 29.33 -11.45
N ALA A 54 -12.10 29.44 -10.56
CA ALA A 54 -12.40 28.38 -9.61
C ALA A 54 -13.90 28.16 -9.41
N VAL A 55 -14.30 26.90 -9.27
CA VAL A 55 -15.69 26.51 -9.01
C VAL A 55 -15.74 25.76 -7.69
N LEU A 56 -16.48 26.34 -6.74
CA LEU A 56 -16.72 25.73 -5.43
C LEU A 56 -18.09 25.04 -5.42
N ARG A 57 -18.14 23.79 -4.99
CA ARG A 57 -19.36 22.99 -4.84
C ARG A 57 -19.37 22.25 -3.51
N ARG A 58 -20.53 22.26 -2.88
CA ARG A 58 -20.85 21.39 -1.75
C ARG A 58 -21.46 20.10 -2.29
N LEU A 59 -20.95 18.96 -1.84
CA LEU A 59 -21.48 17.64 -2.12
C LEU A 59 -22.29 17.15 -0.94
N GLU A 60 -23.49 16.65 -1.22
CA GLU A 60 -24.38 16.14 -0.20
C GLU A 60 -23.86 14.80 0.37
N PRO A 61 -24.01 14.56 1.68
CA PRO A 61 -23.58 13.33 2.35
C PRO A 61 -24.38 12.09 1.94
N VAL A 62 -25.59 12.28 1.42
CA VAL A 62 -26.54 11.19 1.17
C VAL A 62 -26.84 11.14 -0.32
N PHE A 63 -26.73 9.93 -0.89
CA PHE A 63 -27.23 9.60 -2.20
C PHE A 63 -28.72 9.35 -2.11
N ASP A 64 -29.53 10.32 -2.56
CA ASP A 64 -30.95 10.13 -2.82
C ASP A 64 -31.17 9.98 -4.34
N PRO A 65 -31.63 8.81 -4.83
CA PRO A 65 -31.87 8.60 -6.26
C PRO A 65 -32.93 9.54 -6.84
N VAL A 66 -33.92 9.96 -6.05
CA VAL A 66 -34.99 10.86 -6.52
C VAL A 66 -34.45 12.29 -6.66
N ALA A 67 -33.67 12.75 -5.69
CA ALA A 67 -32.97 14.03 -5.79
C ALA A 67 -32.00 14.03 -6.98
N MET A 68 -31.26 12.95 -7.20
CA MET A 68 -30.34 12.81 -8.34
C MET A 68 -31.08 12.86 -9.68
N GLU A 69 -32.24 12.21 -9.82
CA GLU A 69 -33.07 12.33 -11.04
C GLU A 69 -33.47 13.78 -11.32
N ARG A 70 -33.86 14.55 -10.28
CA ARG A 70 -34.19 15.96 -10.42
C ARG A 70 -32.98 16.81 -10.79
N GLU A 71 -31.82 16.53 -10.21
CA GLU A 71 -30.57 17.21 -10.53
C GLU A 71 -30.14 16.92 -11.97
N VAL A 72 -30.17 15.66 -12.40
CA VAL A 72 -29.87 15.26 -13.79
C VAL A 72 -30.84 15.91 -14.77
N ALA A 73 -32.14 15.99 -14.44
CA ALA A 73 -33.13 16.69 -15.25
C ALA A 73 -32.85 18.20 -15.32
N ALA A 74 -32.48 18.83 -14.21
CA ALA A 74 -32.10 20.24 -14.17
C ALA A 74 -30.83 20.52 -14.98
N ILE A 75 -29.82 19.65 -14.87
CA ILE A 75 -28.60 19.70 -15.71
C ILE A 75 -28.98 19.57 -17.19
N CYS A 76 -29.83 18.61 -17.56
CA CYS A 76 -30.25 18.43 -18.95
C CYS A 76 -31.01 19.64 -19.51
N ALA A 77 -31.74 20.36 -18.66
CA ALA A 77 -32.51 21.56 -19.02
C ALA A 77 -31.63 22.81 -19.14
N GLN A 78 -30.58 22.92 -18.32
CA GLN A 78 -29.67 24.08 -18.28
C GLN A 78 -28.43 23.91 -19.16
N ALA A 79 -28.05 22.68 -19.50
CA ALA A 79 -26.88 22.40 -20.31
C ALA A 79 -27.08 22.85 -21.76
N ASP A 80 -26.17 23.71 -22.22
CA ASP A 80 -26.13 24.17 -23.60
C ASP A 80 -25.94 23.00 -24.56
N ALA A 81 -26.34 23.17 -25.83
CA ALA A 81 -26.15 22.15 -26.87
C ALA A 81 -24.68 21.73 -27.05
N GLY A 82 -23.73 22.60 -26.67
CA GLY A 82 -22.29 22.35 -26.70
C GLY A 82 -21.68 21.73 -25.43
N ALA A 83 -22.46 21.46 -24.38
CA ALA A 83 -21.93 20.94 -23.11
C ALA A 83 -21.48 19.46 -23.16
N GLY A 84 -21.62 18.78 -24.31
CA GLY A 84 -21.16 17.40 -24.51
C GLY A 84 -21.94 16.34 -23.71
N VAL A 85 -23.11 16.69 -23.18
CA VAL A 85 -23.90 15.80 -22.32
C VAL A 85 -24.64 14.75 -23.14
N ASP A 86 -24.32 13.47 -22.95
CA ASP A 86 -25.18 12.38 -23.41
C ASP A 86 -26.41 12.26 -22.50
N ARG A 87 -27.43 13.08 -22.79
CA ARG A 87 -28.69 13.13 -22.04
C ARG A 87 -29.34 11.75 -21.92
N LYS A 88 -29.17 10.87 -22.91
CA LYS A 88 -29.78 9.53 -22.92
C LYS A 88 -29.08 8.59 -21.93
N SER A 89 -27.75 8.65 -21.80
CA SER A 89 -27.03 7.82 -20.84
C SER A 89 -27.29 8.28 -19.40
N MET A 90 -27.33 9.58 -19.13
CA MET A 90 -27.62 10.11 -17.80
C MET A 90 -29.05 9.77 -17.33
N LEU A 91 -30.05 9.93 -18.19
CA LEU A 91 -31.43 9.54 -17.88
C LEU A 91 -31.59 8.02 -17.68
N ARG A 92 -30.82 7.20 -18.40
CA ARG A 92 -30.81 5.74 -18.20
C ARG A 92 -30.14 5.36 -16.89
N ALA A 93 -29.04 6.01 -16.52
CA ALA A 93 -28.33 5.77 -15.27
C ALA A 93 -29.21 6.11 -14.06
N SER A 94 -29.91 7.25 -14.11
CA SER A 94 -30.85 7.66 -13.05
C SER A 94 -32.01 6.66 -12.93
N THR A 95 -32.62 6.27 -14.05
CA THR A 95 -33.72 5.30 -14.08
C THR A 95 -33.31 3.92 -13.54
N ARG A 96 -32.09 3.45 -13.86
CA ARG A 96 -31.55 2.18 -13.31
C ARG A 96 -31.41 2.24 -11.79
N SER A 97 -30.93 3.35 -11.25
CA SER A 97 -30.79 3.52 -9.80
C SER A 97 -32.13 3.34 -9.07
N ARG A 98 -33.23 3.83 -9.66
CA ARG A 98 -34.58 3.67 -9.13
C ARG A 98 -35.09 2.22 -9.16
N VAL A 99 -34.85 1.51 -10.26
CA VAL A 99 -35.30 0.12 -10.45
C VAL A 99 -34.63 -0.84 -9.45
N THR A 100 -33.40 -0.53 -9.00
CA THR A 100 -32.71 -1.35 -7.99
C THR A 100 -33.26 -1.21 -6.56
N GLY A 101 -34.27 -0.37 -6.32
CA GLY A 101 -34.87 -0.21 -4.99
C GLY A 101 -33.91 0.35 -3.94
N SER A 102 -32.81 0.97 -4.37
CA SER A 102 -31.83 1.57 -3.48
C SER A 102 -32.44 2.79 -2.81
N GLY A 103 -32.85 2.68 -1.54
CA GLY A 103 -33.21 3.84 -0.72
C GLY A 103 -32.05 4.83 -0.59
N ALA A 104 -32.29 5.93 0.12
CA ALA A 104 -31.25 6.91 0.42
C ALA A 104 -30.07 6.23 1.15
N LYS A 105 -28.86 6.35 0.59
CA LYS A 105 -27.64 5.73 1.12
C LYS A 105 -26.62 6.78 1.50
N PRO A 106 -25.89 6.62 2.61
CA PRO A 106 -24.78 7.52 2.90
C PRO A 106 -23.67 7.33 1.86
N ARG A 107 -23.13 8.42 1.36
CA ARG A 107 -21.95 8.46 0.48
C ARG A 107 -20.68 8.34 1.32
N PHE A 108 -19.55 8.18 0.66
CA PHE A 108 -18.20 8.25 1.24
C PHE A 108 -17.94 7.18 2.30
N GLN A 109 -18.46 5.97 2.06
CA GLN A 109 -18.29 4.83 2.93
C GLN A 109 -16.91 4.19 2.73
N GLN A 110 -16.39 3.51 3.76
CA GLN A 110 -15.09 2.83 3.70
C GLN A 110 -15.03 1.85 2.52
N GLY A 111 -14.01 1.99 1.66
CA GLY A 111 -13.85 1.20 0.43
C GLY A 111 -14.91 1.48 -0.65
N GLY A 112 -15.74 2.49 -0.47
CA GLY A 112 -16.80 2.89 -1.39
C GLY A 112 -16.28 3.72 -2.55
N VAL A 113 -16.97 3.62 -3.69
CA VAL A 113 -16.77 4.48 -4.85
C VAL A 113 -18.03 5.29 -5.08
N ASP A 114 -17.89 6.61 -5.04
CA ASP A 114 -19.00 7.55 -5.18
C ASP A 114 -18.81 8.41 -6.42
N GLU A 115 -19.87 8.55 -7.22
CA GLU A 115 -19.88 9.41 -8.41
C GLU A 115 -20.84 10.58 -8.19
N VAL A 116 -20.38 11.79 -8.54
CA VAL A 116 -21.18 13.02 -8.48
C VAL A 116 -20.96 13.81 -9.77
N SER A 117 -22.05 14.22 -10.41
CA SER A 117 -22.00 15.05 -11.60
C SER A 117 -22.72 16.37 -11.37
N PHE A 118 -22.12 17.49 -11.78
CA PHE A 118 -22.74 18.81 -11.69
C PHE A 118 -22.37 19.69 -12.89
N LEU A 119 -23.26 20.64 -13.22
CA LEU A 119 -23.04 21.63 -14.27
C LEU A 119 -22.24 22.82 -13.73
N ALA A 120 -21.19 23.23 -14.43
CA ALA A 120 -20.43 24.44 -14.11
C ALA A 120 -19.83 25.07 -15.37
N ALA A 121 -19.24 26.26 -15.23
CA ALA A 121 -18.45 26.86 -16.29
C ALA A 121 -17.21 26.01 -16.60
N GLU A 122 -16.82 25.94 -17.86
CA GLU A 122 -15.61 25.27 -18.31
C GLU A 122 -14.37 26.03 -17.81
N LEU A 123 -13.48 25.33 -17.11
CA LEU A 123 -12.26 25.89 -16.50
C LEU A 123 -11.00 25.55 -17.31
N GLY A 124 -11.16 24.82 -18.43
CA GLY A 124 -10.02 24.29 -19.19
C GLY A 124 -9.23 23.24 -18.40
N PRO A 125 -7.90 23.13 -18.64
CA PRO A 125 -7.01 22.31 -17.83
C PRO A 125 -7.02 22.74 -16.37
N LEU A 126 -7.11 21.76 -15.47
CA LEU A 126 -7.11 22.05 -14.04
C LEU A 126 -5.70 22.15 -13.49
N ALA A 127 -5.44 23.20 -12.71
CA ALA A 127 -4.20 23.34 -11.95
C ALA A 127 -4.27 22.60 -10.61
N SER A 128 -5.44 22.56 -9.98
CA SER A 128 -5.60 21.92 -8.66
C SER A 128 -7.05 21.62 -8.29
N LEU A 129 -7.19 20.73 -7.32
CA LEU A 129 -8.43 20.33 -6.67
C LEU A 129 -8.30 20.51 -5.15
N LEU A 130 -9.18 21.29 -4.53
CA LEU A 130 -9.28 21.35 -3.07
C LEU A 130 -10.44 20.49 -2.58
N LEU A 131 -10.18 19.69 -1.55
CA LEU A 131 -11.16 18.81 -0.91
C LEU A 131 -11.17 19.05 0.60
N ALA A 132 -12.35 19.27 1.16
CA ALA A 132 -12.51 19.41 2.60
C ALA A 132 -13.83 18.79 3.07
N PRO A 133 -13.84 17.84 4.02
CA PRO A 133 -15.05 17.53 4.74
C PRO A 133 -15.46 18.74 5.58
N GLU A 134 -16.75 19.04 5.66
CA GLU A 134 -17.26 20.17 6.47
C GLU A 134 -16.99 19.92 7.96
N GLU A 135 -17.28 18.70 8.38
CA GLU A 135 -17.04 18.21 9.72
C GLU A 135 -16.60 16.73 9.69
N GLY A 136 -15.85 16.33 10.72
CA GLY A 136 -15.35 14.97 10.87
C GLY A 136 -14.07 14.70 10.06
N VAL A 137 -13.79 13.41 9.87
CA VAL A 137 -12.57 12.92 9.24
C VAL A 137 -12.94 12.01 8.07
N TRP A 138 -12.18 12.08 6.97
CA TRP A 138 -12.43 11.29 5.77
C TRP A 138 -11.13 10.90 5.07
N GLY A 139 -10.94 9.61 4.80
CA GLY A 139 -9.77 9.07 4.08
C GLY A 139 -10.10 8.83 2.60
N VAL A 140 -9.65 9.74 1.73
CA VAL A 140 -9.78 9.61 0.28
C VAL A 140 -8.49 9.06 -0.29
N ASP A 141 -8.58 8.07 -1.20
CA ASP A 141 -7.44 7.47 -1.90
C ASP A 141 -7.22 8.11 -3.29
N GLU A 142 -8.30 8.34 -4.03
CA GLU A 142 -8.22 8.86 -5.39
C GLU A 142 -9.48 9.62 -5.76
N VAL A 143 -9.32 10.71 -6.51
CA VAL A 143 -10.41 11.44 -7.16
C VAL A 143 -10.12 11.54 -8.64
N THR A 144 -11.04 11.04 -9.45
CA THR A 144 -11.00 11.21 -10.91
C THR A 144 -12.04 12.23 -11.30
N LEU A 145 -11.65 13.25 -12.05
CA LEU A 145 -12.56 14.23 -12.64
C LEU A 145 -12.60 14.01 -14.15
N SER A 146 -13.79 13.96 -14.74
CA SER A 146 -13.96 14.02 -16.19
C SER A 146 -14.84 15.20 -16.59
N SER A 147 -14.50 15.82 -17.73
CA SER A 147 -15.30 16.87 -18.36
C SER A 147 -16.06 16.31 -19.55
N SER A 148 -17.39 16.48 -19.58
CA SER A 148 -18.24 15.99 -20.68
C SER A 148 -17.97 16.69 -22.01
N ARG A 149 -17.54 17.95 -21.99
CA ARG A 149 -17.32 18.75 -23.20
C ARG A 149 -16.00 18.42 -23.88
N THR A 150 -14.91 18.35 -23.13
CA THR A 150 -13.56 18.10 -23.67
C THR A 150 -13.19 16.61 -23.68
N GLY A 151 -13.88 15.78 -22.89
CA GLY A 151 -13.49 14.40 -22.64
C GLY A 151 -12.21 14.26 -21.80
N HIS A 152 -11.64 15.39 -21.34
CA HIS A 152 -10.43 15.38 -20.51
C HIS A 152 -10.73 14.72 -19.16
N THR A 153 -9.80 13.89 -18.70
CA THR A 153 -9.89 13.21 -17.41
C THR A 153 -8.65 13.51 -16.59
N ASP A 154 -8.84 14.18 -15.46
CA ASP A 154 -7.80 14.50 -14.50
C ASP A 154 -7.85 13.55 -13.31
N ARG A 155 -6.70 13.01 -12.93
CA ARG A 155 -6.57 12.12 -11.78
C ARG A 155 -5.86 12.84 -10.65
N PHE A 156 -6.43 12.81 -9.46
CA PHE A 156 -5.86 13.35 -8.23
C PHE A 156 -5.71 12.23 -7.21
N VAL A 157 -4.54 12.11 -6.60
CA VAL A 157 -4.29 11.08 -5.58
C VAL A 157 -4.15 11.77 -4.23
N CYS A 158 -4.93 11.30 -3.26
CA CYS A 158 -4.85 11.70 -1.86
C CYS A 158 -4.61 10.41 -1.08
N LYS A 159 -3.70 10.35 -0.10
CA LYS A 159 -3.55 9.14 0.74
C LYS A 159 -3.61 9.48 2.21
N GLU A 160 -4.20 10.63 2.50
CA GLU A 160 -4.29 11.23 3.82
C GLU A 160 -5.73 11.31 4.31
N SER A 161 -5.84 11.45 5.63
CA SER A 161 -7.10 11.63 6.32
C SER A 161 -7.43 13.12 6.43
N LEU A 162 -8.41 13.55 5.64
CA LEU A 162 -8.91 14.92 5.56
C LEU A 162 -9.72 15.29 6.82
N GLY A 163 -9.79 16.58 7.14
CA GLY A 163 -10.59 17.12 8.25
C GLY A 163 -9.85 17.24 9.58
N SER A 164 -8.87 16.36 9.85
CA SER A 164 -8.02 16.47 11.06
C SER A 164 -7.04 17.66 11.00
N ARG A 165 -6.51 17.93 9.80
CA ARG A 165 -5.53 19.00 9.51
C ARG A 165 -6.07 20.07 8.55
N GLY A 166 -7.37 20.01 8.23
CA GLY A 166 -8.02 20.90 7.26
C GLY A 166 -8.25 20.28 5.89
N ALA A 167 -8.27 21.11 4.85
CA ALA A 167 -8.51 20.74 3.46
C ALA A 167 -7.24 20.17 2.80
N ALA A 168 -7.38 19.23 1.88
CA ALA A 168 -6.29 18.83 1.00
C ALA A 168 -6.29 19.67 -0.28
N PHE A 169 -5.09 20.07 -0.68
CA PHE A 169 -4.82 20.68 -1.97
C PHE A 169 -4.11 19.65 -2.85
N LEU A 170 -4.77 19.21 -3.93
CA LEU A 170 -4.28 18.15 -4.80
C LEU A 170 -3.91 18.72 -6.17
N SER A 171 -2.72 18.38 -6.66
CA SER A 171 -2.32 18.63 -8.04
C SER A 171 -2.73 17.48 -8.95
N PRO A 172 -3.06 17.74 -10.23
CA PRO A 172 -3.34 16.68 -11.19
C PRO A 172 -2.11 15.81 -11.37
N VAL A 173 -2.33 14.50 -11.43
CA VAL A 173 -1.30 13.49 -11.67
C VAL A 173 -1.23 13.25 -13.18
N PRO A 174 -0.09 13.51 -13.84
CA PRO A 174 0.06 13.29 -15.27
C PRO A 174 -0.26 11.84 -15.67
N ALA A 175 -0.74 11.67 -16.91
CA ALA A 175 -1.02 10.35 -17.45
C ALA A 175 0.23 9.47 -17.42
N GLY A 176 0.12 8.29 -16.82
CA GLY A 176 1.23 7.34 -16.67
C GLY A 176 2.18 7.61 -15.50
N ALA A 177 2.03 8.70 -14.75
CA ALA A 177 2.78 8.93 -13.52
C ALA A 177 2.19 8.13 -12.35
N VAL A 178 2.98 7.90 -11.29
CA VAL A 178 2.59 7.18 -10.08
C VAL A 178 2.96 8.01 -8.87
N VAL A 179 2.08 8.06 -7.87
CA VAL A 179 2.34 8.77 -6.62
C VAL A 179 2.92 7.81 -5.59
N TYR A 180 4.17 8.08 -5.18
CA TYR A 180 4.87 7.39 -4.11
C TYR A 180 4.74 8.15 -2.80
N GLY A 181 4.66 7.42 -1.69
CA GLY A 181 4.46 8.00 -0.36
C GLY A 181 3.01 8.34 -0.04
N SER A 182 2.82 9.05 1.07
CA SER A 182 1.56 9.63 1.50
C SER A 182 1.84 11.00 2.12
N GLY A 183 0.91 11.93 1.94
CA GLY A 183 0.94 13.23 2.57
C GLY A 183 1.94 14.22 2.03
N GLU A 184 2.52 15.01 2.92
CA GLU A 184 3.52 16.04 2.58
C GLU A 184 4.79 15.44 1.93
N GLU A 185 5.04 14.13 2.13
CA GLU A 185 6.13 13.38 1.49
C GLU A 185 5.70 12.70 0.18
N ALA A 186 4.46 12.90 -0.28
CA ALA A 186 3.98 12.29 -1.51
C ALA A 186 4.67 12.92 -2.74
N VAL A 187 5.29 12.07 -3.56
CA VAL A 187 6.02 12.49 -4.75
C VAL A 187 5.40 11.84 -5.98
N VAL A 188 5.09 12.66 -6.98
CA VAL A 188 4.66 12.21 -8.29
C VAL A 188 5.90 11.81 -9.10
N LEU A 189 6.02 10.54 -9.44
CA LEU A 189 7.11 9.99 -10.24
C LEU A 189 6.59 9.59 -11.62
N THR A 190 7.40 9.79 -12.66
CA THR A 190 7.09 9.22 -13.97
C THR A 190 7.16 7.69 -13.91
N ARG A 191 6.58 7.00 -14.91
CA ARG A 191 6.67 5.54 -14.99
C ARG A 191 8.12 5.04 -15.00
N GLU A 192 9.00 5.74 -15.69
CA GLU A 192 10.42 5.43 -15.78
C GLU A 192 11.12 5.62 -14.43
N GLN A 193 10.85 6.74 -13.75
CA GLN A 193 11.39 7.00 -12.41
C GLN A 193 10.89 5.99 -11.37
N ALA A 194 9.60 5.61 -11.44
CA ALA A 194 9.03 4.59 -10.58
C ALA A 194 9.65 3.20 -10.83
N ALA A 195 9.90 2.85 -12.10
CA ALA A 195 10.59 1.61 -12.45
C ALA A 195 12.04 1.60 -11.94
N LEU A 196 12.77 2.71 -12.11
CA LEU A 196 14.15 2.85 -11.62
C LEU A 196 14.21 2.83 -10.08
N LEU A 197 13.29 3.51 -9.40
CA LEU A 197 13.20 3.45 -7.93
C LEU A 197 12.88 2.03 -7.45
N HIS A 198 12.01 1.31 -8.16
CA HIS A 198 11.73 -0.10 -7.85
C HIS A 198 12.96 -0.98 -8.02
N GLU A 199 13.70 -0.83 -9.12
CA GLU A 199 14.94 -1.58 -9.39
C GLU A 199 15.99 -1.31 -8.30
N LEU A 200 16.24 -0.04 -7.96
CA LEU A 200 17.14 0.33 -6.86
C LEU A 200 16.67 -0.23 -5.52
N GLY A 201 15.38 -0.16 -5.23
CA GLY A 201 14.80 -0.75 -4.02
C GLY A 201 14.97 -2.27 -3.96
N MET A 202 14.95 -2.96 -5.10
CA MET A 202 15.21 -4.39 -5.18
C MET A 202 16.68 -4.73 -4.92
N ILE A 203 17.61 -3.88 -5.35
CA ILE A 203 19.04 -4.00 -5.03
C ILE A 203 19.26 -3.82 -3.51
N ASP A 204 18.65 -2.79 -2.92
CA ASP A 204 18.72 -2.53 -1.48
C ASP A 204 18.17 -3.72 -0.68
N TYR A 205 17.02 -4.25 -1.10
CA TYR A 205 16.40 -5.44 -0.52
C TYR A 205 17.31 -6.68 -0.60
N MET A 206 17.99 -6.90 -1.72
CA MET A 206 18.97 -7.99 -1.83
C MET A 206 20.13 -7.80 -0.85
N SER A 207 20.69 -6.60 -0.76
CA SER A 207 21.78 -6.31 0.18
C SER A 207 21.38 -6.54 1.64
N LEU A 208 20.12 -6.25 1.99
CA LEU A 208 19.57 -6.47 3.31
C LEU A 208 19.49 -7.97 3.67
N LYS A 209 19.11 -8.82 2.71
CA LYS A 209 19.09 -10.28 2.92
C LYS A 209 20.48 -10.83 3.20
N ASP A 210 21.48 -10.37 2.45
CA ASP A 210 22.87 -10.81 2.61
C ASP A 210 23.42 -10.40 3.97
N ARG A 211 23.16 -9.15 4.39
CA ARG A 211 23.51 -8.67 5.73
C ARG A 211 22.81 -9.48 6.83
N LEU A 212 21.54 -9.82 6.65
CA LEU A 212 20.81 -10.64 7.60
C LEU A 212 21.37 -12.06 7.71
N LEU A 213 21.73 -12.69 6.60
CA LEU A 213 22.39 -14.01 6.63
C LEU A 213 23.77 -13.93 7.30
N ALA A 214 24.59 -12.94 6.93
CA ALA A 214 25.90 -12.74 7.50
C ALA A 214 25.84 -12.49 9.02
N ALA A 215 24.89 -11.66 9.48
CA ALA A 215 24.67 -11.39 10.90
C ALA A 215 24.26 -12.66 11.66
N THR A 216 23.34 -13.47 11.11
CA THR A 216 22.96 -14.75 11.73
C THR A 216 24.14 -15.71 11.79
N THR A 217 24.94 -15.83 10.71
CA THR A 217 26.13 -16.68 10.70
C THR A 217 27.15 -16.24 11.75
N ALA A 218 27.42 -14.93 11.85
CA ALA A 218 28.34 -14.39 12.84
C ALA A 218 27.86 -14.66 14.27
N LEU A 219 26.57 -14.47 14.55
CA LEU A 219 25.97 -14.75 15.86
C LEU A 219 26.01 -16.24 16.21
N VAL A 220 25.74 -17.12 15.25
CA VAL A 220 25.83 -18.57 15.47
C VAL A 220 27.27 -18.99 15.77
N ILE A 221 28.27 -18.48 15.02
CA ILE A 221 29.69 -18.75 15.29
C ILE A 221 30.08 -18.23 16.69
N ALA A 222 29.79 -16.96 16.98
CA ALA A 222 30.13 -16.35 18.27
C ALA A 222 29.47 -17.07 19.45
N GLY A 223 28.18 -17.40 19.34
CA GLY A 223 27.44 -18.15 20.36
C GLY A 223 27.96 -19.57 20.53
N THR A 224 28.43 -20.22 19.45
CA THR A 224 29.03 -21.56 19.51
C THR A 224 30.39 -21.51 20.22
N CYS A 225 31.23 -20.52 19.91
CA CYS A 225 32.50 -20.28 20.62
C CYS A 225 32.27 -20.02 22.12
N LEU A 226 31.26 -19.22 22.45
CA LEU A 226 30.91 -18.93 23.84
C LEU A 226 30.39 -20.18 24.57
N ALA A 227 29.50 -20.96 23.94
CA ALA A 227 29.01 -22.21 24.49
C ALA A 227 30.14 -23.22 24.73
N TYR A 228 31.09 -23.30 23.79
CA TYR A 228 32.29 -24.14 23.93
C TYR A 228 33.16 -23.73 25.11
N SER A 229 33.34 -22.42 25.34
CA SER A 229 34.15 -21.92 26.46
C SER A 229 33.57 -22.20 27.86
N VAL A 230 32.25 -22.45 27.95
CA VAL A 230 31.54 -22.61 29.24
C VAL A 230 31.23 -24.07 29.57
N GLY A 231 30.98 -24.91 28.57
CA GLY A 231 30.48 -26.27 28.78
C GLY A 231 30.99 -27.28 27.75
N ASP A 232 32.17 -27.00 27.17
CA ASP A 232 32.84 -27.84 26.18
C ASP A 232 31.96 -28.17 24.96
N TRP A 233 32.28 -29.26 24.27
CA TRP A 233 31.54 -29.67 23.07
C TRP A 233 30.08 -30.06 23.36
N GLU A 234 29.77 -30.53 24.56
CA GLU A 234 28.41 -30.95 24.94
C GLU A 234 27.42 -29.78 25.00
N ALA A 235 27.88 -28.57 25.31
CA ALA A 235 27.07 -27.35 25.24
C ALA A 235 27.14 -26.69 23.85
N ALA A 236 28.28 -26.78 23.16
CA ALA A 236 28.47 -26.16 21.85
C ALA A 236 27.72 -26.88 20.71
N ALA A 237 27.72 -28.22 20.71
CA ALA A 237 27.09 -29.03 19.68
C ALA A 237 25.57 -28.76 19.52
N PRO A 238 24.74 -28.76 20.58
CA PRO A 238 23.32 -28.47 20.44
C PRO A 238 23.07 -27.02 19.99
N PHE A 239 23.86 -26.05 20.49
CA PHE A 239 23.76 -24.66 20.06
C PHE A 239 24.04 -24.50 18.57
N LEU A 240 25.15 -25.09 18.08
CA LEU A 240 25.53 -25.07 16.67
C LEU A 240 24.48 -25.75 15.79
N ALA A 241 23.99 -26.92 16.20
CA ALA A 241 22.95 -27.65 15.47
C ALA A 241 21.65 -26.82 15.36
N GLY A 242 21.24 -26.21 16.47
CA GLY A 242 20.12 -25.27 16.50
C GLY A 242 20.33 -24.06 15.59
N GLY A 243 21.51 -23.43 15.68
CA GLY A 243 21.90 -22.28 14.87
C GLY A 243 21.93 -22.57 13.36
N CYS A 244 22.47 -23.72 12.96
CA CYS A 244 22.41 -24.22 11.59
C CYS A 244 20.94 -24.43 11.14
N GLY A 245 20.10 -25.00 12.00
CA GLY A 245 18.66 -25.12 11.74
C GLY A 245 17.98 -23.76 11.54
N GLY A 246 18.34 -22.76 12.34
CA GLY A 246 17.85 -21.38 12.22
C GLY A 246 18.29 -20.71 10.92
N LEU A 247 19.55 -20.90 10.52
CA LEU A 247 20.09 -20.42 9.24
C LEU A 247 19.38 -21.04 8.04
N LEU A 248 19.17 -22.36 8.05
CA LEU A 248 18.44 -23.06 6.99
C LEU A 248 16.98 -22.62 6.92
N TYR A 249 16.35 -22.43 8.07
CA TYR A 249 14.99 -21.89 8.15
C TYR A 249 14.90 -20.48 7.57
N GLN A 250 15.82 -19.58 7.96
CA GLN A 250 15.89 -18.22 7.44
C GLN A 250 16.12 -18.21 5.92
N PHE A 251 17.04 -19.04 5.42
CA PHE A 251 17.29 -19.17 3.98
C PHE A 251 16.05 -19.65 3.22
N SER A 252 15.32 -20.63 3.76
CA SER A 252 14.05 -21.11 3.19
C SER A 252 12.96 -20.04 3.18
N LEU A 253 12.90 -19.17 4.20
CA LEU A 253 12.00 -18.02 4.22
C LEU A 253 12.34 -17.05 3.08
N GLN A 254 13.61 -16.64 2.97
CA GLN A 254 14.08 -15.75 1.93
C GLN A 254 13.81 -16.32 0.53
N ALA A 255 14.12 -17.60 0.31
CA ALA A 255 13.89 -18.29 -0.96
C ALA A 255 12.41 -18.35 -1.35
N GLY A 256 11.49 -18.51 -0.41
CA GLY A 256 10.06 -18.55 -0.75
C GLY A 256 9.46 -17.19 -1.04
N VAL A 257 9.99 -16.10 -0.45
CA VAL A 257 9.58 -14.73 -0.86
C VAL A 257 10.01 -14.47 -2.30
N ASP A 258 11.19 -14.97 -2.69
CA ASP A 258 11.73 -14.80 -4.05
C ASP A 258 11.00 -15.61 -5.13
N LEU A 259 10.12 -16.53 -4.72
CA LEU A 259 9.26 -17.29 -5.62
C LEU A 259 7.87 -16.65 -5.80
N VAL A 260 7.55 -15.59 -5.04
CA VAL A 260 6.29 -14.85 -5.24
C VAL A 260 6.37 -14.17 -6.61
N PRO A 261 5.46 -14.49 -7.56
CA PRO A 261 5.53 -13.91 -8.90
C PRO A 261 5.41 -12.39 -8.83
N SER A 262 6.39 -11.67 -9.36
CA SER A 262 6.22 -10.26 -9.68
C SER A 262 5.45 -10.14 -11.00
N PRO A 263 4.61 -9.10 -11.20
CA PRO A 263 3.86 -8.92 -12.44
C PRO A 263 4.72 -8.76 -13.70
N HIS A 264 6.03 -8.56 -13.56
CA HIS A 264 6.92 -8.17 -14.66
C HIS A 264 8.10 -9.09 -14.96
N GLU A 265 8.40 -10.11 -14.15
CA GLU A 265 9.48 -11.04 -14.48
C GLU A 265 9.12 -12.50 -14.22
N MET A 266 9.10 -13.25 -15.31
CA MET A 266 9.00 -14.70 -15.31
C MET A 266 10.25 -15.29 -15.98
N VAL A 267 11.44 -15.06 -15.40
CA VAL A 267 12.64 -15.81 -15.79
C VAL A 267 13.55 -16.01 -14.57
N LEU A 268 13.47 -17.19 -13.95
CA LEU A 268 14.57 -17.65 -13.09
C LEU A 268 15.69 -18.17 -14.02
N PRO A 269 16.98 -17.83 -13.78
CA PRO A 269 18.08 -18.39 -14.55
C PRO A 269 18.15 -19.92 -14.35
N PRO A 270 18.32 -20.72 -15.42
CA PRO A 270 18.47 -22.16 -15.29
C PRO A 270 19.84 -22.47 -14.66
N GLY A 271 19.82 -23.03 -13.45
CA GLY A 271 21.04 -23.44 -12.74
C GLY A 271 20.76 -24.21 -11.45
N PRO A 272 21.75 -24.92 -10.90
CA PRO A 272 21.60 -25.76 -9.70
C PRO A 272 21.18 -24.93 -8.46
N LEU A 273 21.66 -23.69 -8.36
CA LEU A 273 21.25 -22.72 -7.34
C LEU A 273 19.78 -22.30 -7.46
N GLY A 274 19.25 -22.19 -8.68
CA GLY A 274 17.83 -21.89 -8.93
C GLY A 274 16.91 -23.04 -8.53
N LEU A 275 17.36 -24.28 -8.74
CA LEU A 275 16.64 -25.48 -8.33
C LEU A 275 16.65 -25.64 -6.79
N ALA A 276 17.78 -25.39 -6.15
CA ALA A 276 17.90 -25.35 -4.69
C ALA A 276 16.99 -24.29 -4.06
N ARG A 277 16.92 -23.07 -4.63
CA ARG A 277 16.00 -22.02 -4.16
C ARG A 277 14.52 -22.40 -4.34
N ARG A 278 14.15 -23.01 -5.47
CA ARG A 278 12.77 -23.48 -5.71
C ARG A 278 12.34 -24.55 -4.70
N LEU A 279 13.21 -25.52 -4.44
CA LEU A 279 12.94 -26.56 -3.44
C LEU A 279 12.88 -25.96 -2.03
N ALA A 280 13.83 -25.11 -1.68
CA ALA A 280 13.92 -24.46 -0.37
C ALA A 280 12.73 -23.51 -0.09
N GLY A 281 12.17 -22.87 -1.11
CA GLY A 281 11.02 -21.98 -0.97
C GLY A 281 9.66 -22.69 -0.85
N SER A 282 9.60 -24.01 -1.06
CA SER A 282 8.34 -24.78 -0.97
C SER A 282 7.87 -24.97 0.47
N SER A 283 6.55 -24.87 0.70
CA SER A 283 5.95 -25.07 2.03
C SER A 283 6.24 -26.47 2.60
N SER A 284 6.32 -27.49 1.73
CA SER A 284 6.64 -28.88 2.11
C SER A 284 8.08 -29.02 2.61
N PHE A 285 9.03 -28.29 2.02
CA PHE A 285 10.42 -28.28 2.48
C PHE A 285 10.57 -27.59 3.84
N ARG A 286 9.79 -26.53 4.12
CA ARG A 286 9.79 -25.86 5.44
C ARG A 286 9.34 -26.79 6.55
N ILE A 287 8.25 -27.50 6.32
CA ILE A 287 7.70 -28.47 7.27
C ILE A 287 8.65 -29.66 7.40
N GLY A 288 9.22 -30.15 6.29
CA GLY A 288 10.21 -31.22 6.28
C GLY A 288 11.51 -30.85 7.01
N ALA A 289 12.01 -29.63 6.84
CA ALA A 289 13.19 -29.14 7.54
C ALA A 289 12.96 -29.05 9.06
N LEU A 290 11.82 -28.48 9.48
CA LEU A 290 11.42 -28.45 10.89
C LEU A 290 11.24 -29.86 11.48
N ALA A 291 10.61 -30.77 10.74
CA ALA A 291 10.44 -32.16 11.14
C ALA A 291 11.79 -32.90 11.22
N SER A 292 12.70 -32.69 10.27
CA SER A 292 14.03 -33.28 10.28
C SER A 292 14.89 -32.77 11.44
N LEU A 293 14.76 -31.49 11.81
CA LEU A 293 15.43 -30.89 12.96
C LEU A 293 14.90 -31.49 14.27
N ALA A 294 13.58 -31.70 14.37
CA ALA A 294 12.95 -32.36 15.51
C ALA A 294 13.38 -33.83 15.63
N LEU A 295 13.48 -34.55 14.50
CA LEU A 295 13.93 -35.94 14.44
C LEU A 295 15.42 -36.08 14.74
N LEU A 296 16.27 -35.15 14.28
CA LEU A 296 17.69 -35.09 14.64
C LEU A 296 17.86 -34.83 16.14
N GLY A 297 17.07 -33.92 16.73
CA GLY A 297 17.04 -33.71 18.17
C GLY A 297 16.66 -34.98 18.95
N ALA A 298 15.65 -35.72 18.46
CA ALA A 298 15.23 -36.98 19.06
C ALA A 298 16.27 -38.11 18.91
N TRP A 299 16.98 -38.15 17.77
CA TRP A 299 18.01 -39.15 17.49
C TRP A 299 19.27 -38.91 18.32
N VAL A 300 19.71 -37.66 18.46
CA VAL A 300 20.82 -37.28 19.34
C VAL A 300 20.52 -37.68 20.78
N ALA A 301 19.30 -37.41 21.26
CA ALA A 301 18.85 -37.81 22.60
C ALA A 301 18.84 -39.34 22.82
N GLN A 302 18.57 -40.13 21.78
CA GLN A 302 18.66 -41.60 21.87
C GLN A 302 20.10 -42.13 21.81
N SER A 303 20.97 -41.49 21.03
CA SER A 303 22.34 -41.97 20.78
C SER A 303 23.30 -41.79 21.97
N THR A 304 22.95 -40.94 22.94
CA THR A 304 23.77 -40.67 24.13
C THR A 304 23.57 -41.67 25.28
N GLY A 305 22.86 -42.78 25.07
CA GLY A 305 22.86 -43.91 26.02
C GLY A 305 22.09 -43.68 27.32
N ALA A 306 20.93 -43.03 27.28
CA ALA A 306 20.08 -42.79 28.44
C ALA A 306 19.27 -44.03 28.87
N VAL A 307 19.91 -44.99 29.54
CA VAL A 307 19.21 -46.01 30.35
C VAL A 307 19.99 -46.23 31.65
N GLN A 308 19.61 -45.49 32.70
CA GLN A 308 19.90 -45.65 34.15
C GLN A 308 20.46 -44.37 34.81
N ASP A 309 19.61 -43.34 35.00
CA ASP A 309 19.46 -42.53 36.25
C ASP A 309 18.57 -41.29 35.99
N LEU A 310 17.39 -41.28 36.60
CA LEU A 310 16.21 -40.57 36.08
C LEU A 310 16.08 -39.08 36.50
N GLU A 311 16.89 -38.58 37.44
CA GLU A 311 16.72 -37.22 37.98
C GLU A 311 17.82 -36.21 37.58
N ALA A 312 19.08 -36.64 37.49
CA ALA A 312 20.17 -35.76 37.02
C ALA A 312 20.22 -35.65 35.47
N HIS A 313 19.84 -36.70 34.74
CA HIS A 313 19.82 -36.70 33.27
C HIS A 313 18.74 -35.78 32.68
N LYS A 314 17.56 -35.70 33.31
CA LYS A 314 16.47 -34.82 32.83
C LYS A 314 16.88 -33.34 32.80
N PHE A 315 17.72 -32.91 33.76
CA PHE A 315 18.23 -31.55 33.80
C PHE A 315 19.29 -31.29 32.71
N GLY A 316 20.16 -32.28 32.45
CA GLY A 316 21.13 -32.24 31.35
C GLY A 316 20.48 -32.21 29.96
N GLU A 317 19.47 -33.06 29.74
CA GLU A 317 18.67 -33.11 28.51
C GLU A 317 17.88 -31.80 28.30
N ALA A 318 17.22 -31.28 29.35
CA ALA A 318 16.51 -30.01 29.27
C ALA A 318 17.46 -28.85 28.95
N ARG A 319 18.68 -28.87 29.51
CA ARG A 319 19.71 -27.88 29.22
C ARG A 319 20.16 -27.96 27.75
N GLN A 320 20.43 -29.16 27.22
CA GLN A 320 20.83 -29.34 25.82
C GLN A 320 19.74 -28.87 24.84
N VAL A 321 18.47 -29.21 25.10
CA VAL A 321 17.33 -28.74 24.30
C VAL A 321 17.22 -27.22 24.34
N LEU A 322 17.32 -26.60 25.53
CA LEU A 322 17.27 -25.15 25.68
C LEU A 322 18.42 -24.46 24.93
N THR A 323 19.63 -25.04 24.98
CA THR A 323 20.81 -24.50 24.30
C THR A 323 20.66 -24.58 22.78
N GLY A 324 20.05 -25.66 22.26
CA GLY A 324 19.71 -25.78 20.85
C GLY A 324 18.60 -24.82 20.41
N VAL A 325 17.57 -24.61 21.23
CA VAL A 325 16.53 -23.60 20.97
C VAL A 325 17.13 -22.19 20.94
N LEU A 326 18.05 -21.87 21.86
CA LEU A 326 18.77 -20.60 21.87
C LEU A 326 19.59 -20.40 20.60
N GLY A 327 20.31 -21.43 20.15
CA GLY A 327 21.02 -21.43 18.87
C GLY A 327 20.07 -21.18 17.69
N PHE A 328 18.95 -21.89 17.64
CA PHE A 328 17.92 -21.70 16.61
C PHE A 328 17.36 -20.28 16.60
N MET A 329 17.16 -19.65 17.76
CA MET A 329 16.59 -18.29 17.84
C MET A 329 17.58 -17.17 17.47
N MET A 330 18.85 -17.47 17.18
CA MET A 330 19.84 -16.45 16.78
C MET A 330 19.44 -15.67 15.52
N TYR A 331 18.67 -16.26 14.60
CA TYR A 331 18.17 -15.53 13.43
C TYR A 331 17.22 -14.37 13.81
N LYS A 332 16.50 -14.48 14.93
CA LYS A 332 15.65 -13.39 15.43
C LYS A 332 16.46 -12.27 16.04
N LEU A 333 17.55 -12.60 16.75
CA LEU A 333 18.49 -11.59 17.26
C LEU A 333 19.22 -10.88 16.11
N ALA A 334 19.57 -11.60 15.05
CA ALA A 334 20.12 -11.01 13.83
C ALA A 334 19.18 -9.98 13.21
N LEU A 335 17.87 -10.26 13.17
CA LEU A 335 16.86 -9.32 12.68
C LEU A 335 16.90 -7.99 13.43
N VAL A 336 16.97 -8.04 14.77
CA VAL A 336 17.10 -6.82 15.59
C VAL A 336 18.43 -6.10 15.33
N SER A 337 19.53 -6.83 15.18
CA SER A 337 20.83 -6.21 14.92
C SER A 337 20.88 -5.46 13.58
N VAL A 338 20.23 -6.01 12.55
CA VAL A 338 20.21 -5.43 11.21
C VAL A 338 19.21 -4.28 11.11
N THR A 339 18.12 -4.28 11.88
CA THR A 339 17.15 -3.18 11.87
C THR A 339 17.64 -1.93 12.60
N VAL A 340 18.54 -2.08 13.57
CA VAL A 340 19.14 -0.95 14.31
C VAL A 340 20.21 -0.23 13.48
N LEU A 341 20.82 -0.92 12.52
CA LEU A 341 21.78 -0.33 11.58
C LEU A 341 21.01 0.28 10.40
N PRO A 342 21.17 1.58 10.11
CA PRO A 342 20.46 2.19 8.99
C PRO A 342 20.88 1.49 7.68
N PRO A 343 19.92 1.03 6.86
CA PRO A 343 20.22 0.58 5.51
C PRO A 343 20.75 1.77 4.70
N MET A 344 21.60 1.50 3.70
CA MET A 344 21.79 2.46 2.62
C MET A 344 20.52 2.37 1.78
N THR A 345 19.67 3.38 1.85
CA THR A 345 18.44 3.44 1.07
C THR A 345 18.61 4.47 -0.03
N HIS A 346 18.35 4.06 -1.26
CA HIS A 346 18.20 5.02 -2.34
C HIS A 346 16.94 5.86 -2.09
N SER A 347 17.12 7.17 -1.95
CA SER A 347 16.00 8.08 -1.68
C SER A 347 15.33 8.53 -2.97
N VAL A 348 14.03 8.83 -2.88
CA VAL A 348 13.26 9.43 -3.98
C VAL A 348 13.95 10.69 -4.51
N ALA A 349 14.56 11.48 -3.61
CA ALA A 349 15.28 12.70 -3.93
C ALA A 349 16.62 12.48 -4.69
N GLU A 350 17.21 11.28 -4.61
CA GLU A 350 18.38 10.90 -5.41
C GLU A 350 17.97 10.48 -6.83
N VAL A 351 16.87 9.73 -6.95
CA VAL A 351 16.32 9.30 -8.23
C VAL A 351 15.88 10.49 -9.07
N GLN A 352 15.20 11.47 -8.46
CA GLN A 352 14.81 12.71 -9.13
C GLN A 352 15.98 13.57 -9.60
N ARG A 353 17.17 13.42 -9.00
CA ARG A 353 18.38 14.18 -9.39
C ARG A 353 19.18 13.53 -10.51
N ARG A 354 18.97 12.23 -10.76
CA ARG A 354 19.72 11.45 -11.77
C ARG A 354 18.99 11.32 -13.10
N ALA A 355 17.68 11.56 -13.13
CA ALA A 355 16.86 11.65 -14.32
C ALA A 355 16.87 13.08 -14.88
#